data_AF-A0A5N6F984-F1
#
_entry.id   AF-A0A5N6F984-F1
#
_cell.length_a   1.000
_cell.length_b   1.000
_cell.length_c   1.000
_cell.angle_alpha   90.00
_cell.angle_beta   90.00
_cell.angle_gamma   90.00
#
_symmetry.space_group_name_H-M   'P 1'
#
loop_
_entity.id
_entity.type
_entity.pdbx_description
1 polymer ?
#
loop_
_entity_poly.entity_id
_entity_poly.type
_entity_poly.pdbx_seq_one_letter_code
_entity_poly.pdbx_strand_id
1 'polypeptide(L)'
;MGLTQRISKWLPSSPSLPVDDVSREKGRSISRFAFFKRRIRLKGNSSISIPLGFVLLFPCLVIVLVLLLFVRHPSSPGGILIPAGTPPSIRKISEKHDKVFASGCLQVEKEVEGKRANAAFVVLARNKELDGVIQSLKSIERHFNRWFHYPYVFLNDGDFDDTFKDTVKNYTSAPVEFGKIDDTMWGYPKWVDHEVAKEGIRKQGDAAIMYGGMESYHHMCRFYSGFFYKHPLLMKYEWYWRLEPEISYFCDITYDPFVKMAEANKTYGFTIAVKELRETVPNIFRYASAYKRKHNLESKGLWEMFLERPPEEEPKPEEGKQDKLPEEILQNEPGENTVPDVDPEAMEGEKYNMCHFWSNFEIARLDWFRSKEYEEFFEMMDRSGGFWMERVSI
;
A
#
# COMPACT_ATOMS: atom_id res chain seq x y z
N MET A 1 -13.41 52.94 1.61
CA MET A 1 -12.53 53.96 0.96
C MET A 1 -11.25 54.06 1.78
N GLY A 2 -10.07 53.96 1.18
CA GLY A 2 -8.82 54.30 1.89
C GLY A 2 -7.68 53.27 1.90
N LEU A 3 -7.57 52.34 0.94
CA LEU A 3 -6.35 51.52 0.80
C LEU A 3 -5.74 51.49 -0.62
N THR A 4 -6.48 51.92 -1.64
CA THR A 4 -6.00 51.98 -3.04
C THR A 4 -5.23 53.25 -3.39
N GLN A 5 -5.10 54.20 -2.45
CA GLN A 5 -4.53 55.53 -2.69
C GLN A 5 -3.06 55.69 -2.24
N ARG A 6 -2.36 54.59 -1.94
CA ARG A 6 -0.98 54.62 -1.41
C ARG A 6 0.09 53.92 -2.26
N ILE A 7 -0.22 53.45 -3.46
CA ILE A 7 0.77 52.83 -4.38
C ILE A 7 1.06 53.71 -5.62
N SER A 8 0.35 54.84 -5.80
CA SER A 8 0.54 55.74 -6.95
C SER A 8 1.64 56.81 -6.76
N LYS A 9 2.57 56.63 -5.81
CA LYS A 9 3.70 57.53 -5.60
C LYS A 9 4.99 56.73 -5.60
N TRP A 10 5.38 56.22 -6.76
CA TRP A 10 6.77 55.91 -7.12
C TRP A 10 6.77 55.37 -8.54
N LEU A 11 6.84 56.26 -9.53
CA LEU A 11 7.36 56.01 -10.87
C LEU A 11 7.58 57.38 -11.54
N PRO A 12 8.79 57.68 -12.04
CA PRO A 12 9.14 58.99 -12.59
C PRO A 12 8.50 59.22 -13.97
N SER A 13 8.06 60.45 -14.19
CA SER A 13 7.53 60.98 -15.45
C SER A 13 8.61 61.08 -16.53
N SER A 14 8.43 60.39 -17.64
CA SER A 14 9.22 60.59 -18.87
C SER A 14 8.76 61.85 -19.63
N PRO A 15 9.68 62.60 -20.25
CA PRO A 15 9.37 63.91 -20.86
C PRO A 15 8.57 63.78 -22.15
N SER A 16 7.70 64.77 -22.37
CA SER A 16 6.90 64.97 -23.58
C SER A 16 7.78 65.33 -24.79
N LEU A 17 7.57 64.66 -25.92
CA LEU A 17 8.07 65.07 -27.24
C LEU A 17 6.88 65.45 -28.14
N PRO A 18 7.08 66.39 -29.08
CA PRO A 18 6.03 67.29 -29.57
C PRO A 18 5.05 66.62 -30.52
N VAL A 19 3.84 67.15 -30.48
CA VAL A 19 2.72 66.86 -31.39
C VAL A 19 3.02 67.58 -32.71
N ASP A 20 3.28 66.82 -33.77
CA ASP A 20 3.12 67.30 -35.15
C ASP A 20 1.74 66.89 -35.67
N ASP A 21 1.05 67.91 -36.15
CA ASP A 21 -0.34 67.96 -36.58
C ASP A 21 -0.49 67.34 -37.98
N VAL A 22 -1.24 66.24 -38.09
CA VAL A 22 -1.84 65.81 -39.37
C VAL A 22 -3.28 65.37 -39.12
N SER A 23 -4.18 66.35 -39.20
CA SER A 23 -5.35 66.36 -40.09
C SER A 23 -6.12 65.05 -40.28
N ARG A 24 -7.32 65.04 -39.70
CA ARG A 24 -8.53 64.28 -40.06
C ARG A 24 -8.49 63.54 -41.40
N GLU A 25 -8.64 62.21 -41.38
CA GLU A 25 -9.48 61.51 -42.36
C GLU A 25 -10.03 60.18 -41.84
N LYS A 26 -11.17 59.79 -42.43
CA LYS A 26 -12.24 58.94 -41.90
C LYS A 26 -11.90 57.44 -41.77
N GLY A 27 -12.39 56.84 -40.69
CA GLY A 27 -13.07 55.53 -40.62
C GLY A 27 -12.42 54.30 -41.27
N ARG A 28 -11.77 53.46 -40.46
CA ARG A 28 -11.75 51.99 -40.65
C ARG A 28 -11.90 51.30 -39.30
N SER A 29 -12.90 50.44 -39.18
CA SER A 29 -13.06 49.50 -38.06
C SER A 29 -11.81 48.63 -37.94
N ILE A 30 -11.00 48.87 -36.92
CA ILE A 30 -9.81 48.06 -36.65
C ILE A 30 -10.31 46.79 -35.96
N SER A 31 -10.33 45.67 -36.68
CA SER A 31 -10.57 44.34 -36.09
C SER A 31 -9.65 44.15 -34.89
N ARG A 32 -10.21 43.83 -33.71
CA ARG A 32 -9.45 43.68 -32.44
C ARG A 32 -8.28 42.68 -32.53
N PHE A 33 -8.25 41.84 -33.56
CA PHE A 33 -7.19 40.86 -33.83
C PHE A 33 -6.17 41.27 -34.90
N ALA A 34 -6.28 42.48 -35.49
CA ALA A 34 -5.36 42.97 -36.51
C ALA A 34 -3.92 43.09 -35.98
N PHE A 35 -3.75 43.33 -34.68
CA PHE A 35 -2.45 43.41 -34.02
C PHE A 35 -1.67 42.09 -34.08
N PHE A 36 -2.33 40.94 -33.88
CA PHE A 36 -1.69 39.62 -33.92
C PHE A 36 -1.30 39.16 -35.34
N LYS A 37 -1.88 39.78 -36.37
CA LYS A 37 -1.53 39.56 -37.78
C LYS A 37 -0.36 40.42 -38.27
N ARG A 38 0.12 41.39 -37.48
CA ARG A 38 1.34 42.14 -37.83
C ARG A 38 2.52 41.18 -37.88
N ARG A 39 3.31 41.22 -38.96
CA ARG A 39 4.52 40.40 -39.07
C ARG A 39 5.72 41.19 -38.59
N ILE A 40 6.55 40.60 -37.75
CA ILE A 40 7.81 41.20 -37.28
C ILE A 40 8.98 40.45 -37.93
N ARG A 41 10.00 41.22 -38.32
CA ARG A 41 11.29 40.68 -38.76
C ARG A 41 12.22 40.60 -37.55
N LEU A 42 12.78 39.42 -37.29
CA LEU A 42 13.60 39.14 -36.11
C LEU A 42 14.96 39.89 -36.13
N LYS A 43 15.45 40.29 -37.31
CA LYS A 43 16.63 41.14 -37.49
C LYS A 43 16.48 42.00 -38.76
N GLY A 44 17.11 43.18 -38.79
CA GLY A 44 16.90 44.21 -39.82
C GLY A 44 17.04 43.74 -41.28
N ASN A 45 17.86 42.71 -41.55
CA ASN A 45 18.13 42.19 -42.91
C ASN A 45 17.64 40.75 -43.15
N SER A 46 16.71 40.23 -42.35
CA SER A 46 16.19 38.85 -42.53
C SER A 46 15.04 38.79 -43.54
N SER A 47 15.08 37.82 -44.48
CA SER A 47 14.01 37.54 -45.45
C SER A 47 12.77 36.86 -44.85
N ILE A 48 12.88 36.35 -43.62
CA ILE A 48 11.84 35.59 -42.92
C ILE A 48 11.03 36.53 -42.04
N SER A 49 9.71 36.56 -42.25
CA SER A 49 8.76 37.36 -41.47
C SER A 49 7.78 36.44 -40.74
N ILE A 50 7.73 36.56 -39.41
CA ILE A 50 6.87 35.72 -38.57
C ILE A 50 5.71 36.58 -38.05
N PRO A 51 4.46 36.10 -38.10
CA PRO A 51 3.35 36.80 -37.46
C PRO A 51 3.59 36.97 -35.96
N LEU A 52 3.39 38.19 -35.45
CA LEU A 52 3.58 38.59 -34.06
C LEU A 52 2.81 37.70 -33.08
N GLY A 53 1.64 37.21 -33.49
CA GLY A 53 0.90 36.21 -32.72
C GLY A 53 1.72 34.96 -32.42
N PHE A 54 2.47 34.41 -33.37
CA PHE A 54 3.31 33.24 -33.12
C PHE A 54 4.49 33.56 -32.19
N VAL A 55 5.09 34.74 -32.33
CA VAL A 55 6.23 35.16 -31.50
C VAL A 55 5.82 35.35 -30.03
N LEU A 56 4.60 35.80 -29.77
CA LEU A 56 4.07 35.96 -28.41
C LEU A 56 3.51 34.64 -27.84
N LEU A 57 2.90 33.81 -28.68
CA LEU A 57 2.20 32.59 -28.23
C LEU A 57 3.17 31.42 -28.03
N PHE A 58 4.27 31.36 -28.79
CA PHE A 58 5.31 30.33 -28.64
C PHE A 58 5.96 30.30 -27.24
N PRO A 59 6.48 31.41 -26.67
CA PRO A 59 7.03 31.38 -25.31
C PRO A 59 5.95 31.05 -24.25
N CYS A 60 4.70 31.48 -24.44
CA CYS A 60 3.60 31.07 -23.56
C CYS A 60 3.34 29.56 -23.62
N LEU A 61 3.32 28.96 -24.82
CA LEU A 61 3.17 27.52 -25.01
C LEU A 61 4.34 26.74 -24.39
N VAL A 62 5.58 27.23 -24.53
CA VAL A 62 6.76 26.62 -23.92
C VAL A 62 6.67 26.68 -22.38
N ILE A 63 6.24 27.80 -21.80
CA ILE A 63 6.03 27.91 -20.35
C ILE A 63 4.94 26.94 -19.87
N VAL A 64 3.82 26.84 -20.58
CA VAL A 64 2.75 25.88 -20.25
C VAL A 64 3.26 24.43 -20.36
N LEU A 65 4.04 24.10 -21.39
CA LEU A 65 4.65 22.79 -21.55
C LEU A 65 5.64 22.48 -20.42
N VAL A 66 6.50 23.42 -20.04
CA VAL A 66 7.44 23.27 -18.92
C VAL A 66 6.70 23.08 -17.60
N LEU A 67 5.61 23.85 -17.36
CA LEU A 67 4.76 23.67 -16.18
C LEU A 67 4.07 22.29 -16.18
N LEU A 68 3.55 21.85 -17.32
CA LEU A 68 2.94 20.51 -17.46
C LEU A 68 3.97 19.40 -17.22
N LEU A 69 5.17 19.54 -17.77
CA LEU A 69 6.26 18.59 -17.55
C LEU A 69 6.73 18.60 -16.10
N PHE A 70 6.79 19.76 -15.44
CA PHE A 70 7.14 19.85 -14.02
C PHE A 70 6.06 19.22 -13.14
N VAL A 71 4.78 19.52 -13.36
CA VAL A 71 3.65 18.91 -12.61
C VAL A 71 3.56 17.39 -12.84
N ARG A 72 3.88 16.92 -14.05
CA ARG A 72 3.90 15.48 -14.39
C ARG A 72 5.24 14.80 -14.10
N HIS A 73 6.28 15.53 -13.69
CA HIS A 73 7.57 14.95 -13.38
C HIS A 73 7.43 14.13 -12.08
N PRO A 74 7.84 12.85 -12.07
CA PRO A 74 7.65 11.96 -10.92
C PRO A 74 8.33 12.45 -9.62
N SER A 75 9.26 13.39 -9.74
CA SER A 75 10.00 13.99 -8.61
C SER A 75 9.52 15.40 -8.21
N SER A 76 8.42 15.93 -8.77
CA SER A 76 7.94 17.27 -8.40
C SER A 76 6.98 17.22 -7.19
N PRO A 77 7.08 18.17 -6.24
CA PRO A 77 6.20 18.21 -5.07
C PRO A 77 4.71 18.45 -5.40
N GLY A 78 4.40 18.82 -6.65
CA GLY A 78 3.05 19.16 -7.12
C GLY A 78 2.22 17.98 -7.64
N GLY A 79 2.82 16.79 -7.80
CA GLY A 79 2.10 15.55 -8.17
C GLY A 79 1.10 15.06 -7.11
N ILE A 80 1.12 15.67 -5.92
CA ILE A 80 0.23 15.36 -4.78
C ILE A 80 -1.17 16.00 -4.97
N LEU A 81 -1.38 16.87 -5.96
CA LEU A 81 -2.64 17.61 -6.18
C LEU A 81 -3.56 17.03 -7.26
N ILE A 82 -3.24 15.87 -7.85
CA ILE A 82 -4.27 15.10 -8.55
C ILE A 82 -5.09 14.42 -7.46
N PRO A 83 -6.41 14.71 -7.32
CA PRO A 83 -7.20 14.02 -6.34
C PRO A 83 -7.13 12.54 -6.69
N ALA A 84 -6.65 11.76 -5.71
CA ALA A 84 -6.95 10.35 -5.63
C ALA A 84 -8.40 10.16 -6.08
N GLY A 85 -8.65 9.14 -6.90
CA GLY A 85 -10.01 8.76 -7.26
C GLY A 85 -10.90 8.78 -6.03
N THR A 86 -12.21 8.99 -6.23
CA THR A 86 -13.22 8.95 -5.17
C THR A 86 -12.79 8.00 -4.06
N PRO A 87 -12.69 8.47 -2.78
CA PRO A 87 -12.23 7.62 -1.70
C PRO A 87 -12.99 6.30 -1.83
N PRO A 88 -12.28 5.15 -1.85
CA PRO A 88 -12.90 3.87 -2.13
C PRO A 88 -14.14 3.78 -1.25
N SER A 89 -15.29 3.49 -1.87
CA SER A 89 -16.55 3.44 -1.14
C SER A 89 -16.34 2.55 0.07
N ILE A 90 -16.41 3.11 1.28
CA ILE A 90 -16.25 2.35 2.51
C ILE A 90 -17.31 1.26 2.44
N ARG A 91 -16.86 0.02 2.25
CA ARG A 91 -17.75 -1.15 2.25
C ARG A 91 -18.50 -1.08 3.57
N LYS A 92 -19.84 -1.05 3.53
CA LYS A 92 -20.64 -1.08 4.75
C LYS A 92 -20.23 -2.34 5.52
N ILE A 93 -19.65 -2.11 6.70
CA ILE A 93 -19.23 -3.17 7.60
C ILE A 93 -20.47 -3.99 7.96
N SER A 94 -20.38 -5.32 7.87
CA SER A 94 -21.50 -6.20 8.18
C SER A 94 -21.82 -6.10 9.67
N GLU A 95 -22.95 -5.47 10.03
CA GLU A 95 -23.35 -5.35 11.44
C GLU A 95 -23.55 -6.71 12.12
N LYS A 96 -23.79 -7.77 11.34
CA LYS A 96 -23.98 -9.13 11.85
C LYS A 96 -22.67 -9.77 12.33
N HIS A 97 -21.56 -9.52 11.65
CA HIS A 97 -20.30 -10.25 11.87
C HIS A 97 -19.18 -9.36 12.41
N ASP A 98 -19.21 -8.07 12.08
CA ASP A 98 -18.10 -7.12 12.24
C ASP A 98 -18.54 -5.84 12.98
N LYS A 99 -19.54 -5.96 13.87
CA LYS A 99 -19.95 -4.85 14.72
C LYS A 99 -18.76 -4.36 15.56
N VAL A 100 -18.57 -3.05 15.62
CA VAL A 100 -17.56 -2.43 16.49
C VAL A 100 -17.80 -2.80 17.96
N PHE A 101 -16.73 -3.04 18.71
CA PHE A 101 -16.83 -3.37 20.14
C PHE A 101 -17.36 -2.20 20.98
N ALA A 102 -17.05 -0.97 20.57
CA ALA A 102 -17.55 0.24 21.19
C ALA A 102 -17.86 1.30 20.11
N SER A 103 -18.91 2.08 20.33
CA SER A 103 -19.20 3.29 19.54
C SER A 103 -18.96 4.51 20.42
N GLY A 104 -17.95 5.30 20.08
CA GLY A 104 -17.46 6.40 20.93
C GLY A 104 -16.49 5.94 22.02
N CYS A 105 -16.16 6.85 22.95
CA CYS A 105 -15.23 6.55 24.04
C CYS A 105 -15.95 5.90 25.23
N LEU A 106 -15.38 4.83 25.76
CA LEU A 106 -15.78 4.25 27.04
C LEU A 106 -15.10 4.98 28.21
N GLN A 107 -15.62 4.76 29.42
CA GLN A 107 -15.01 5.26 30.65
C GLN A 107 -13.79 4.42 30.99
N VAL A 108 -12.61 4.95 30.71
CA VAL A 108 -11.33 4.26 30.83
C VAL A 108 -11.10 3.71 32.24
N GLU A 109 -11.52 4.44 33.28
CA GLU A 109 -11.32 4.03 34.68
C GLU A 109 -11.97 2.66 34.96
N LYS A 110 -13.17 2.42 34.41
CA LYS A 110 -13.87 1.14 34.56
C LYS A 110 -13.25 0.02 33.74
N GLU A 111 -12.78 0.32 32.54
CA GLU A 111 -12.13 -0.67 31.68
C GLU A 111 -10.77 -1.09 32.28
N VAL A 112 -10.07 -0.16 32.93
CA VAL A 112 -8.76 -0.40 33.54
C VAL A 112 -8.86 -1.28 34.79
N GLU A 113 -9.95 -1.23 35.55
CA GLU A 113 -10.22 -2.11 36.70
C GLU A 113 -10.44 -3.59 36.31
N GLY A 114 -10.78 -3.85 35.05
CA GLY A 114 -11.02 -5.19 34.52
C GLY A 114 -9.77 -6.07 34.46
N LYS A 115 -9.98 -7.40 34.41
CA LYS A 115 -8.90 -8.38 34.20
C LYS A 115 -8.29 -8.19 32.80
N ARG A 116 -6.96 -8.10 32.73
CA ARG A 116 -6.21 -8.02 31.48
C ARG A 116 -6.08 -9.39 30.80
N ALA A 117 -5.99 -9.37 29.48
CA ALA A 117 -5.63 -10.53 28.69
C ALA A 117 -4.13 -10.85 28.84
N ASN A 118 -3.74 -12.08 28.54
CA ASN A 118 -2.34 -12.46 28.46
C ASN A 118 -1.77 -12.05 27.09
N ALA A 119 -1.30 -10.80 26.97
CA ALA A 119 -0.92 -10.20 25.70
C ALA A 119 0.34 -9.34 25.78
N ALA A 120 0.97 -9.10 24.63
CA ALA A 120 2.11 -8.19 24.50
C ALA A 120 2.10 -7.46 23.15
N PHE A 121 2.71 -6.27 23.11
CA PHE A 121 3.14 -5.66 21.87
C PHE A 121 4.40 -6.34 21.35
N VAL A 122 4.46 -6.58 20.04
CA VAL A 122 5.64 -7.16 19.39
C VAL A 122 6.16 -6.19 18.35
N VAL A 123 7.44 -5.85 18.47
CA VAL A 123 8.11 -4.88 17.61
C VAL A 123 9.38 -5.52 17.06
N LEU A 124 9.45 -5.73 15.74
CA LEU A 124 10.70 -6.04 15.06
C LEU A 124 11.35 -4.72 14.64
N ALA A 125 12.51 -4.38 15.21
CA ALA A 125 13.19 -3.14 14.90
C ALA A 125 14.70 -3.28 15.06
N ARG A 126 15.45 -2.54 14.25
CA ARG A 126 16.91 -2.42 14.36
C ARG A 126 17.27 -1.19 15.18
N ASN A 127 18.49 -1.16 15.72
CA ASN A 127 18.99 -0.01 16.50
C ASN A 127 18.87 1.33 15.73
N LYS A 128 19.09 1.30 14.41
CA LYS A 128 19.00 2.48 13.53
C LYS A 128 17.58 3.05 13.37
N GLU A 129 16.55 2.29 13.74
CA GLU A 129 15.13 2.67 13.63
C GLU A 129 14.59 3.27 14.94
N LEU A 130 15.47 3.57 15.90
CA LEU A 130 15.10 4.10 17.22
C LEU A 130 14.13 5.28 17.13
N ASP A 131 14.40 6.28 16.28
CA ASP A 131 13.54 7.46 16.16
C ASP A 131 12.12 7.10 15.71
N GLY A 132 12.00 6.18 14.74
CA GLY A 132 10.72 5.66 14.26
C GLY A 132 9.99 4.85 15.34
N VAL A 133 10.73 4.06 16.13
CA VAL A 133 10.17 3.35 17.30
C VAL A 133 9.64 4.35 18.34
N ILE A 134 10.39 5.41 18.63
CA ILE A 134 9.95 6.44 19.60
C ILE A 134 8.69 7.15 19.11
N GLN A 135 8.56 7.41 17.81
CA GLN A 135 7.34 7.96 17.24
C GLN A 135 6.14 7.02 17.46
N SER A 136 6.31 5.73 17.16
CA SER A 136 5.27 4.71 17.37
C SER A 136 4.87 4.60 18.84
N LEU A 137 5.86 4.54 19.75
CA LEU A 137 5.63 4.49 21.21
C LEU A 137 4.84 5.68 21.70
N LYS A 138 5.25 6.92 21.34
CA LYS A 138 4.50 8.14 21.70
C LYS A 138 3.05 8.07 21.27
N SER A 139 2.80 7.53 20.06
CA SER A 139 1.46 7.43 19.52
C SER A 139 0.61 6.39 20.24
N ILE A 140 1.09 5.15 20.38
CA ILE A 140 0.32 4.08 21.05
C ILE A 140 0.15 4.34 22.54
N GLU A 141 1.16 4.89 23.23
CA GLU A 141 1.05 5.27 24.64
C GLU A 141 -0.03 6.34 24.81
N ARG A 142 -0.01 7.39 23.96
CA ARG A 142 -1.02 8.45 24.00
C ARG A 142 -2.44 7.93 23.77
N HIS A 143 -2.61 7.01 22.82
CA HIS A 143 -3.94 6.60 22.37
C HIS A 143 -4.48 5.33 23.02
N PHE A 144 -3.66 4.58 23.76
CA PHE A 144 -4.07 3.32 24.36
C PHE A 144 -3.23 2.94 25.59
N ASN A 145 -1.92 2.72 25.42
CA ASN A 145 -1.18 1.91 26.39
C ASN A 145 -0.85 2.63 27.70
N ARG A 146 -0.97 3.97 27.76
CA ARG A 146 -0.86 4.74 29.02
C ARG A 146 -1.86 4.32 30.09
N TRP A 147 -2.95 3.65 29.69
CA TRP A 147 -4.01 3.21 30.58
C TRP A 147 -3.93 1.71 30.89
N PHE A 148 -3.56 0.90 29.90
CA PHE A 148 -3.62 -0.56 30.00
C PHE A 148 -2.29 -1.22 30.38
N HIS A 149 -1.15 -0.56 30.13
CA HIS A 149 0.21 -0.97 30.50
C HIS A 149 0.59 -2.39 30.03
N TYR A 150 0.19 -2.76 28.82
CA TYR A 150 0.62 -4.02 28.20
C TYR A 150 2.13 -3.99 27.89
N PRO A 151 2.85 -5.10 28.11
CA PRO A 151 4.29 -5.16 27.92
C PRO A 151 4.68 -5.07 26.44
N TYR A 152 5.89 -4.58 26.18
CA TYR A 152 6.52 -4.57 24.85
C TYR A 152 7.62 -5.63 24.76
N VAL A 153 7.62 -6.38 23.67
CA VAL A 153 8.67 -7.33 23.30
C VAL A 153 9.32 -6.83 22.02
N PHE A 154 10.53 -6.30 22.15
CA PHE A 154 11.36 -5.87 21.02
C PHE A 154 12.23 -7.03 20.56
N LEU A 155 12.19 -7.32 19.26
CA LEU A 155 12.98 -8.36 18.60
C LEU A 155 13.89 -7.73 17.55
N ASN A 156 15.10 -8.28 17.39
CA ASN A 156 16.10 -7.82 16.43
C ASN A 156 16.99 -9.00 16.02
N ASP A 157 17.45 -9.03 14.76
CA ASP A 157 18.43 -10.01 14.28
C ASP A 157 19.85 -9.72 14.81
N GLY A 158 20.09 -8.49 15.28
CA GLY A 158 21.28 -8.11 16.04
C GLY A 158 21.01 -7.92 17.54
N ASP A 159 22.08 -7.57 18.26
CA ASP A 159 21.96 -7.15 19.66
C ASP A 159 21.43 -5.71 19.74
N PHE A 160 20.45 -5.46 20.62
CA PHE A 160 20.06 -4.10 20.97
C PHE A 160 21.16 -3.41 21.78
N ASP A 161 21.52 -2.20 21.38
CA ASP A 161 22.47 -1.38 22.14
C ASP A 161 21.81 -0.79 23.40
N ASP A 162 22.64 -0.35 24.34
CA ASP A 162 22.14 0.16 25.63
C ASP A 162 21.39 1.49 25.45
N THR A 163 21.81 2.32 24.49
CA THR A 163 21.12 3.56 24.12
C THR A 163 19.68 3.31 23.72
N PHE A 164 19.44 2.31 22.87
CA PHE A 164 18.11 1.90 22.40
C PHE A 164 17.27 1.43 23.58
N LYS A 165 17.82 0.52 24.40
CA LYS A 165 17.11 -0.03 25.57
C LYS A 165 16.72 1.05 26.56
N ASP A 166 17.65 1.93 26.90
CA ASP A 166 17.45 3.00 27.89
C ASP A 166 16.46 4.04 27.36
N THR A 167 16.56 4.40 26.08
CA THR A 167 15.63 5.36 25.46
C THR A 167 14.22 4.79 25.43
N VAL A 168 14.03 3.54 24.96
CA VAL A 168 12.70 2.90 24.91
C VAL A 168 12.06 2.82 26.30
N LYS A 169 12.82 2.40 27.32
CA LYS A 169 12.34 2.33 28.71
C LYS A 169 11.91 3.69 29.27
N ASN A 170 12.48 4.78 28.78
CA ASN A 170 12.09 6.13 29.21
C ASN A 170 10.78 6.61 28.58
N TYR A 171 10.32 6.00 27.49
CA TYR A 171 9.11 6.41 26.76
C TYR A 171 7.85 5.61 27.12
N THR A 172 7.95 4.57 27.94
CA THR A 172 6.80 3.81 28.43
C THR A 172 6.94 3.46 29.91
N SER A 173 5.80 3.34 30.58
CA SER A 173 5.72 2.81 31.95
C SER A 173 5.48 1.30 32.00
N ALA A 174 5.19 0.68 30.85
CA ALA A 174 4.93 -0.74 30.76
C ALA A 174 6.24 -1.55 30.80
N PRO A 175 6.20 -2.84 31.20
CA PRO A 175 7.38 -3.70 31.13
C PRO A 175 7.89 -3.84 29.68
N VAL A 176 9.21 -3.84 29.52
CA VAL A 176 9.86 -3.98 28.21
C VAL A 176 10.88 -5.11 28.24
N GLU A 177 10.77 -6.03 27.28
CA GLU A 177 11.71 -7.13 27.06
C GLU A 177 12.40 -6.96 25.70
N PHE A 178 13.68 -7.30 25.63
CA PHE A 178 14.49 -7.24 24.41
C PHE A 178 15.02 -8.63 24.10
N GLY A 179 14.72 -9.14 22.91
CA GLY A 179 15.11 -10.45 22.43
C GLY A 179 15.96 -10.36 21.17
N LYS A 180 17.00 -11.19 21.11
CA LYS A 180 17.76 -11.43 19.88
C LYS A 180 17.19 -12.64 19.17
N ILE A 181 16.97 -12.50 17.86
CA ILE A 181 16.51 -13.60 17.02
C ILE A 181 17.71 -14.50 16.72
N ASP A 182 17.54 -15.78 17.01
CA ASP A 182 18.54 -16.81 16.76
C ASP A 182 18.65 -17.13 15.26
N ASP A 183 19.84 -17.53 14.80
CA ASP A 183 20.13 -17.93 13.40
C ASP A 183 19.24 -19.08 12.90
N THR A 184 18.63 -19.86 13.79
CA THR A 184 17.63 -20.88 13.45
C THR A 184 16.30 -20.28 12.95
N MET A 185 15.99 -19.06 13.35
CA MET A 185 14.77 -18.32 12.99
C MET A 185 15.03 -17.20 11.97
N TRP A 186 16.28 -16.75 11.84
CA TRP A 186 16.70 -15.69 10.92
C TRP A 186 17.90 -16.14 10.08
N GLY A 187 17.74 -16.17 8.76
CA GLY A 187 18.75 -16.69 7.84
C GLY A 187 18.19 -17.71 6.85
N TYR A 188 19.08 -18.24 6.02
CA TYR A 188 18.73 -19.27 5.05
C TYR A 188 18.55 -20.63 5.73
N PRO A 189 17.44 -21.35 5.48
CA PRO A 189 17.27 -22.69 6.01
C PRO A 189 18.22 -23.67 5.31
N LYS A 190 18.59 -24.76 6.01
CA LYS A 190 19.60 -25.74 5.55
C LYS A 190 19.31 -26.41 4.19
N TRP A 191 18.05 -26.41 3.75
CA TRP A 191 17.64 -27.02 2.48
C TRP A 191 17.80 -26.06 1.28
N VAL A 192 18.01 -24.77 1.54
CA VAL A 192 18.21 -23.74 0.51
C VAL A 192 19.68 -23.64 0.16
N ASP A 193 19.99 -23.68 -1.13
CA ASP A 193 21.29 -23.25 -1.63
C ASP A 193 21.38 -21.72 -1.57
N HIS A 194 22.33 -21.21 -0.78
CA HIS A 194 22.46 -19.78 -0.52
C HIS A 194 22.75 -18.99 -1.81
N GLU A 195 23.50 -19.54 -2.76
CA GLU A 195 23.85 -18.84 -3.99
C GLU A 195 22.66 -18.80 -4.95
N VAL A 196 21.83 -19.86 -4.97
CA VAL A 196 20.57 -19.85 -5.72
C VAL A 196 19.59 -18.82 -5.15
N ALA A 197 19.46 -18.76 -3.82
CA ALA A 197 18.59 -17.78 -3.16
C ALA A 197 19.04 -16.33 -3.40
N LYS A 198 20.34 -16.05 -3.24
CA LYS A 198 20.91 -14.73 -3.53
C LYS A 198 20.73 -14.33 -4.99
N GLU A 199 20.90 -15.27 -5.93
CA GLU A 199 20.63 -15.02 -7.34
C GLU A 199 19.14 -14.73 -7.60
N GLY A 200 18.23 -15.42 -6.90
CA GLY A 200 16.80 -15.13 -6.91
C GLY A 200 16.49 -13.70 -6.47
N ILE A 201 17.02 -13.28 -5.32
CA ILE A 201 16.91 -11.91 -4.79
C ILE A 201 17.51 -10.90 -5.77
N ARG A 202 18.69 -11.19 -6.35
CA ARG A 202 19.34 -10.31 -7.33
C ARG A 202 18.48 -10.12 -8.58
N LYS A 203 17.87 -11.19 -9.10
CA LYS A 203 16.94 -11.10 -10.25
C LYS A 203 15.72 -10.23 -9.95
N GLN A 204 15.17 -10.31 -8.74
CA GLN A 204 14.07 -9.45 -8.32
C GLN A 204 14.50 -7.98 -8.22
N GLY A 205 15.72 -7.72 -7.74
CA GLY A 205 16.34 -6.39 -7.77
C GLY A 205 16.53 -5.85 -9.19
N ASP A 206 17.05 -6.68 -10.10
CA ASP A 206 17.23 -6.34 -11.53
C ASP A 206 15.88 -6.04 -12.21
N ALA A 207 14.82 -6.74 -11.80
CA ALA A 207 13.44 -6.51 -12.26
C ALA A 207 12.76 -5.29 -11.59
N ALA A 208 13.48 -4.55 -10.74
CA ALA A 208 12.97 -3.39 -9.99
C ALA A 208 11.73 -3.70 -9.12
N ILE A 209 11.62 -4.94 -8.63
CA ILE A 209 10.56 -5.32 -7.69
C ILE A 209 10.83 -4.61 -6.36
N MET A 210 9.81 -3.91 -5.83
CA MET A 210 9.92 -3.17 -4.58
C MET A 210 10.44 -4.08 -3.46
N TYR A 211 11.51 -3.68 -2.78
CA TYR A 211 12.23 -4.48 -1.77
C TYR A 211 12.75 -5.86 -2.22
N GLY A 212 12.52 -6.32 -3.45
CA GLY A 212 12.88 -7.66 -3.91
C GLY A 212 14.39 -7.89 -4.03
N GLY A 213 15.19 -6.82 -4.15
CA GLY A 213 16.65 -6.90 -4.10
C GLY A 213 17.26 -6.84 -2.69
N MET A 214 16.44 -6.77 -1.63
CA MET A 214 16.92 -6.60 -0.25
C MET A 214 16.80 -7.89 0.54
N GLU A 215 17.91 -8.63 0.67
CA GLU A 215 17.99 -9.89 1.41
C GLU A 215 17.39 -9.83 2.83
N SER A 216 17.71 -8.78 3.60
CA SER A 216 17.13 -8.61 4.95
C SER A 216 15.59 -8.51 4.97
N TYR A 217 14.99 -8.05 3.86
CA TYR A 217 13.54 -7.97 3.73
C TYR A 217 12.92 -9.36 3.52
N HIS A 218 13.58 -10.23 2.76
CA HIS A 218 13.15 -11.63 2.61
C HIS A 218 13.23 -12.40 3.94
N HIS A 219 14.31 -12.20 4.71
CA HIS A 219 14.43 -12.76 6.07
C HIS A 219 13.30 -12.25 6.98
N MET A 220 12.99 -10.95 6.92
CA MET A 220 11.88 -10.34 7.68
C MET A 220 10.52 -10.95 7.31
N CYS A 221 10.20 -11.05 6.02
CA CYS A 221 8.95 -11.67 5.55
C CYS A 221 8.83 -13.11 6.06
N ARG A 222 9.89 -13.92 5.92
CA ARG A 222 9.91 -15.29 6.42
C ARG A 222 9.75 -15.37 7.95
N PHE A 223 10.39 -14.47 8.68
CA PHE A 223 10.33 -14.42 10.14
C PHE A 223 8.91 -14.12 10.66
N TYR A 224 8.26 -13.09 10.10
CA TYR A 224 6.87 -12.77 10.46
C TYR A 224 5.88 -13.82 9.99
N SER A 225 6.17 -14.50 8.89
CA SER A 225 5.28 -15.56 8.39
C SER A 225 5.34 -16.85 9.21
N GLY A 226 6.45 -17.18 9.90
CA GLY A 226 6.57 -18.51 10.53
C GLY A 226 7.41 -18.66 11.79
N PHE A 227 7.99 -17.59 12.33
CA PHE A 227 8.93 -17.69 13.45
C PHE A 227 8.68 -16.75 14.63
N PHE A 228 8.10 -15.56 14.42
CA PHE A 228 7.96 -14.61 15.52
C PHE A 228 7.25 -15.22 16.74
N TYR A 229 6.14 -15.94 16.52
CA TYR A 229 5.34 -16.60 17.57
C TYR A 229 6.01 -17.81 18.22
N LYS A 230 7.17 -18.26 17.70
CA LYS A 230 8.02 -19.33 18.24
C LYS A 230 9.15 -18.77 19.13
N HIS A 231 9.37 -17.46 19.11
CA HIS A 231 10.42 -16.84 19.91
C HIS A 231 10.17 -17.08 21.41
N PRO A 232 11.20 -17.43 22.21
CA PRO A 232 11.02 -17.79 23.63
C PRO A 232 10.28 -16.75 24.47
N LEU A 233 10.50 -15.45 24.21
CA LEU A 233 9.81 -14.36 24.89
C LEU A 233 8.29 -14.33 24.62
N LEU A 234 7.84 -14.91 23.50
CA LEU A 234 6.42 -14.95 23.12
C LEU A 234 5.71 -16.24 23.52
N MET A 235 6.43 -17.26 23.99
CA MET A 235 5.84 -18.55 24.39
C MET A 235 4.88 -18.43 25.58
N LYS A 236 5.06 -17.40 26.41
CA LYS A 236 4.21 -17.14 27.59
C LYS A 236 2.94 -16.35 27.28
N TYR A 237 2.81 -15.75 26.10
CA TYR A 237 1.66 -14.92 25.72
C TYR A 237 0.64 -15.68 24.87
N GLU A 238 -0.63 -15.29 24.98
CA GLU A 238 -1.73 -15.83 24.17
C GLU A 238 -2.06 -14.92 22.98
N TRP A 239 -1.92 -13.60 23.16
CA TRP A 239 -2.20 -12.60 22.16
C TRP A 239 -0.98 -11.74 21.87
N TYR A 240 -0.90 -11.23 20.65
CA TYR A 240 0.03 -10.17 20.33
C TYR A 240 -0.62 -9.06 19.54
N TRP A 241 -0.01 -7.88 19.62
CA TRP A 241 -0.29 -6.77 18.74
C TRP A 241 1.02 -6.31 18.10
N ARG A 242 1.12 -6.48 16.77
CA ARG A 242 2.29 -6.01 16.01
C ARG A 242 2.30 -4.50 15.91
N LEU A 243 3.44 -3.90 16.23
CA LEU A 243 3.71 -2.50 15.95
C LEU A 243 4.99 -2.39 15.10
N GLU A 244 4.92 -1.56 14.08
CA GLU A 244 6.09 -1.18 13.27
C GLU A 244 6.63 0.18 13.73
N PRO A 245 7.91 0.50 13.44
CA PRO A 245 8.40 1.87 13.49
C PRO A 245 7.57 2.82 12.61
N GLU A 246 7.49 4.10 12.98
CA GLU A 246 6.86 5.18 12.19
C GLU A 246 5.33 5.06 11.99
N ILE A 247 4.62 4.37 12.88
CA ILE A 247 3.15 4.31 12.84
C ILE A 247 2.49 5.49 13.58
N SER A 248 1.21 5.73 13.30
CA SER A 248 0.41 6.74 14.00
C SER A 248 -1.03 6.28 14.21
N TYR A 249 -1.48 6.38 15.46
CA TYR A 249 -2.87 6.27 15.88
C TYR A 249 -3.49 7.66 15.95
N PHE A 250 -4.74 7.77 15.52
CA PHE A 250 -5.48 9.05 15.48
C PHE A 250 -6.66 9.07 16.46
N CYS A 251 -7.11 7.91 16.91
CA CYS A 251 -8.28 7.75 17.78
C CYS A 251 -7.85 7.13 19.11
N ASP A 252 -8.44 7.62 20.20
CA ASP A 252 -8.26 7.02 21.52
C ASP A 252 -9.00 5.68 21.62
N ILE A 253 -8.28 4.63 21.97
CA ILE A 253 -8.79 3.28 22.19
C ILE A 253 -9.01 3.15 23.70
N THR A 254 -10.25 3.39 24.12
CA THR A 254 -10.64 3.54 25.53
C THR A 254 -11.16 2.26 26.18
N TYR A 255 -10.96 1.12 25.52
CA TYR A 255 -11.33 -0.22 25.97
C TYR A 255 -10.18 -1.17 25.63
N ASP A 256 -10.16 -2.35 26.25
CA ASP A 256 -9.11 -3.35 26.00
C ASP A 256 -9.44 -4.22 24.77
N PRO A 257 -8.75 -4.07 23.62
CA PRO A 257 -9.05 -4.82 22.42
C PRO A 257 -8.78 -6.31 22.58
N PHE A 258 -7.77 -6.71 23.36
CA PHE A 258 -7.45 -8.12 23.57
C PHE A 258 -8.58 -8.83 24.30
N VAL A 259 -9.12 -8.20 25.35
CA VAL A 259 -10.27 -8.73 26.09
C VAL A 259 -11.50 -8.80 25.20
N LYS A 260 -11.82 -7.74 24.46
CA LYS A 260 -12.99 -7.72 23.56
C LYS A 260 -12.88 -8.75 22.44
N MET A 261 -11.70 -8.95 21.88
CA MET A 261 -11.46 -9.99 20.87
C MET A 261 -11.62 -11.40 21.47
N ALA A 262 -11.12 -11.63 22.69
CA ALA A 262 -11.30 -12.90 23.39
C ALA A 262 -12.77 -13.18 23.72
N GLU A 263 -13.50 -12.22 24.29
CA GLU A 263 -14.93 -12.33 24.62
C GLU A 263 -15.79 -12.63 23.37
N ALA A 264 -15.43 -12.04 22.23
CA ALA A 264 -16.13 -12.20 20.97
C ALA A 264 -15.63 -13.39 20.12
N ASN A 265 -14.76 -14.26 20.67
CA ASN A 265 -14.16 -15.41 19.97
C ASN A 265 -13.54 -15.02 18.61
N LYS A 266 -12.85 -13.88 18.56
CA LYS A 266 -12.10 -13.44 17.37
C LYS A 266 -10.71 -14.07 17.36
N THR A 267 -10.12 -14.20 16.18
CA THR A 267 -8.78 -14.80 16.00
C THR A 267 -7.76 -13.77 15.52
N TYR A 268 -8.17 -12.87 14.63
CA TYR A 268 -7.31 -11.91 13.94
C TYR A 268 -8.05 -10.59 13.75
N GLY A 269 -7.34 -9.47 13.87
CA GLY A 269 -7.85 -8.12 13.71
C GLY A 269 -6.90 -7.29 12.85
N PHE A 270 -7.47 -6.57 11.88
CA PHE A 270 -6.75 -5.72 10.92
C PHE A 270 -7.45 -4.37 10.80
N THR A 271 -6.75 -3.37 10.26
CA THR A 271 -7.31 -2.03 9.98
C THR A 271 -7.45 -1.73 8.50
N ILE A 272 -6.55 -2.24 7.67
CA ILE A 272 -6.47 -1.95 6.24
C ILE A 272 -6.33 -3.27 5.47
N ALA A 273 -7.07 -3.39 4.36
CA ALA A 273 -6.85 -4.43 3.35
C ALA A 273 -6.43 -3.77 2.04
N VAL A 274 -5.31 -4.22 1.46
CA VAL A 274 -4.74 -3.66 0.24
C VAL A 274 -4.46 -4.75 -0.79
N LYS A 275 -4.25 -4.35 -2.04
CA LYS A 275 -3.78 -5.26 -3.08
C LYS A 275 -2.26 -5.39 -3.02
N GLU A 276 -1.78 -6.62 -3.15
CA GLU A 276 -0.38 -6.96 -3.36
C GLU A 276 0.03 -6.66 -4.81
N LEU A 277 1.35 -6.52 -5.02
CA LEU A 277 1.95 -6.44 -6.34
C LEU A 277 2.04 -7.83 -6.95
N ARG A 278 1.45 -8.06 -8.12
CA ARG A 278 1.42 -9.41 -8.72
C ARG A 278 2.81 -9.99 -8.93
N GLU A 279 3.79 -9.14 -9.19
CA GLU A 279 5.19 -9.49 -9.44
C GLU A 279 5.89 -10.07 -8.20
N THR A 280 5.39 -9.79 -6.99
CA THR A 280 6.03 -10.22 -5.73
C THR A 280 5.61 -11.62 -5.33
N VAL A 281 4.43 -12.07 -5.78
CA VAL A 281 3.80 -13.33 -5.34
C VAL A 281 3.15 -14.14 -6.48
N PRO A 282 3.83 -14.35 -7.62
CA PRO A 282 3.22 -15.01 -8.79
C PRO A 282 2.70 -16.44 -8.49
N ASN A 283 3.29 -17.16 -7.53
CA ASN A 283 2.89 -18.55 -7.25
C ASN A 283 2.15 -18.76 -5.92
N ILE A 284 1.92 -17.71 -5.10
CA ILE A 284 1.34 -17.86 -3.76
C ILE A 284 -0.02 -18.57 -3.80
N PHE A 285 -0.88 -18.17 -4.74
CA PHE A 285 -2.22 -18.73 -4.86
C PHE A 285 -2.22 -20.17 -5.36
N ARG A 286 -1.23 -20.53 -6.20
CA ARG A 286 -1.01 -21.90 -6.64
C ARG A 286 -0.72 -22.81 -5.45
N TYR A 287 0.18 -22.40 -4.57
CA TYR A 287 0.51 -23.16 -3.37
C TYR A 287 -0.66 -23.19 -2.37
N ALA A 288 -1.33 -22.07 -2.13
CA ALA A 288 -2.52 -22.01 -1.27
C ALA A 288 -3.64 -22.94 -1.76
N SER A 289 -3.95 -22.92 -3.06
CA SER A 289 -4.97 -23.79 -3.66
C SER A 289 -4.55 -25.26 -3.61
N ALA A 290 -3.26 -25.55 -3.83
CA ALA A 290 -2.74 -26.91 -3.70
C ALA A 290 -2.84 -27.44 -2.26
N TYR A 291 -2.59 -26.59 -1.25
CA TYR A 291 -2.75 -26.95 0.16
C TYR A 291 -4.21 -27.22 0.52
N LYS A 292 -5.12 -26.31 0.12
CA LYS A 292 -6.57 -26.46 0.28
C LYS A 292 -7.04 -27.81 -0.29
N ARG A 293 -6.64 -28.14 -1.51
CA ARG A 293 -6.97 -29.42 -2.18
C ARG A 293 -6.36 -30.63 -1.46
N LYS A 294 -5.08 -30.59 -1.14
CA LYS A 294 -4.37 -31.71 -0.49
C LYS A 294 -4.95 -32.08 0.87
N HIS A 295 -5.43 -31.08 1.61
CA HIS A 295 -6.01 -31.25 2.95
C HIS A 295 -7.55 -31.30 2.94
N ASN A 296 -8.17 -31.32 1.75
CA ASN A 296 -9.62 -31.31 1.57
C ASN A 296 -10.32 -30.23 2.42
N LEU A 297 -9.77 -29.02 2.41
CA LEU A 297 -10.28 -27.89 3.19
C LEU A 297 -11.46 -27.24 2.47
N GLU A 298 -12.59 -27.16 3.16
CA GLU A 298 -13.74 -26.37 2.72
C GLU A 298 -13.60 -24.93 3.22
N SER A 299 -13.94 -23.97 2.36
CA SER A 299 -13.97 -22.57 2.77
C SER A 299 -15.07 -22.34 3.81
N LYS A 300 -14.73 -21.54 4.83
CA LYS A 300 -15.68 -21.06 5.84
C LYS A 300 -16.16 -19.62 5.56
N GLY A 301 -15.98 -19.12 4.34
CA GLY A 301 -16.46 -17.81 3.87
C GLY A 301 -15.41 -16.72 3.73
N LEU A 302 -14.20 -16.90 4.28
CA LEU A 302 -13.11 -15.92 4.17
C LEU A 302 -12.32 -16.09 2.87
N TRP A 303 -12.24 -17.31 2.31
CA TRP A 303 -11.52 -17.59 1.07
C TRP A 303 -12.07 -16.77 -0.10
N GLU A 304 -13.41 -16.68 -0.20
CA GLU A 304 -14.13 -15.98 -1.25
C GLU A 304 -13.86 -14.48 -1.23
N MET A 305 -13.47 -13.91 -0.10
CA MET A 305 -13.05 -12.51 -0.01
C MET A 305 -11.77 -12.25 -0.82
N PHE A 306 -10.93 -13.26 -0.99
CA PHE A 306 -9.66 -13.19 -1.71
C PHE A 306 -9.76 -13.67 -3.16
N LEU A 307 -10.96 -14.02 -3.63
CA LEU A 307 -11.18 -14.43 -5.01
C LEU A 307 -11.57 -13.24 -5.90
N GLU A 308 -11.15 -13.30 -7.17
CA GLU A 308 -11.73 -12.44 -8.20
C GLU A 308 -13.20 -12.82 -8.38
N ARG A 309 -14.06 -11.81 -8.56
CA ARG A 309 -15.47 -12.07 -8.87
C ARG A 309 -15.56 -12.51 -10.32
N PRO A 310 -16.33 -13.57 -10.62
CA PRO A 310 -16.63 -13.90 -12.00
C PRO A 310 -17.30 -12.68 -12.66
N PRO A 311 -17.00 -12.41 -13.95
CA PRO A 311 -17.70 -11.37 -14.67
C PRO A 311 -19.21 -11.66 -14.62
N GLU A 312 -20.01 -10.63 -14.34
CA GLU A 312 -21.47 -10.74 -14.47
C GLU A 312 -21.77 -11.14 -15.91
N GLU A 313 -22.43 -12.28 -16.11
CA GLU A 313 -22.85 -12.70 -17.44
C GLU A 313 -23.82 -11.65 -17.98
N GLU A 314 -23.37 -10.83 -18.93
CA GLU A 314 -24.31 -10.05 -19.73
C GLU A 314 -25.24 -11.06 -20.42
N PRO A 315 -26.56 -10.86 -20.37
CA PRO A 315 -27.50 -11.77 -21.03
C PRO A 315 -27.13 -11.81 -22.50
N LYS A 316 -26.59 -12.95 -22.95
CA LYS A 316 -26.35 -13.19 -24.38
C LYS A 316 -27.69 -12.99 -25.08
N PRO A 317 -27.75 -12.20 -26.17
CA PRO A 317 -28.98 -12.10 -26.95
C PRO A 317 -29.38 -13.51 -27.37
N GLU A 318 -30.65 -13.88 -27.14
CA GLU A 318 -31.19 -15.18 -27.54
C GLU A 318 -30.94 -15.38 -29.03
N GLU A 319 -29.92 -16.17 -29.38
CA GLU A 319 -29.72 -16.62 -30.75
C GLU A 319 -30.88 -17.56 -31.06
N GLY A 320 -31.75 -17.11 -31.97
CA GLY A 320 -32.93 -17.85 -32.40
C GLY A 320 -32.55 -19.26 -32.85
N LYS A 321 -33.35 -20.24 -32.41
CA LYS A 321 -33.26 -21.65 -32.80
C LYS A 321 -32.99 -21.79 -34.30
N GLN A 322 -31.74 -22.06 -34.68
CA GLN A 322 -31.43 -22.69 -35.95
C GLN A 322 -31.36 -24.19 -35.71
N ASP A 323 -32.09 -24.93 -36.53
CA ASP A 323 -32.16 -26.39 -36.50
C ASP A 323 -30.75 -26.98 -36.54
N LYS A 324 -30.39 -27.74 -35.50
CA LYS A 324 -29.13 -28.45 -35.43
C LYS A 324 -29.08 -29.49 -36.55
N LEU A 325 -28.13 -29.35 -37.48
CA LEU A 325 -27.82 -30.42 -38.41
C LEU A 325 -27.28 -31.66 -37.65
N PRO A 326 -27.44 -32.88 -38.19
CA PRO A 326 -27.00 -34.11 -37.54
C PRO A 326 -25.50 -34.07 -37.19
N GLU A 327 -25.15 -34.60 -36.01
CA GLU A 327 -23.78 -34.63 -35.43
C GLU A 327 -22.71 -35.22 -36.36
N GLU A 328 -23.09 -35.98 -37.38
CA GLU A 328 -22.17 -36.62 -38.33
C GLU A 328 -21.54 -35.65 -39.35
N ILE A 329 -22.12 -34.47 -39.57
CA ILE A 329 -21.55 -33.46 -40.50
C ILE A 329 -20.63 -32.48 -39.77
N LEU A 330 -20.76 -32.35 -38.45
CA LEU A 330 -19.96 -31.42 -37.63
C LEU A 330 -18.55 -31.93 -37.33
N GLN A 331 -18.31 -33.25 -37.42
CA GLN A 331 -17.01 -33.88 -37.16
C GLN A 331 -15.86 -33.44 -38.08
N ASN A 332 -16.15 -32.65 -39.13
CA ASN A 332 -15.14 -32.14 -40.07
C ASN A 332 -14.95 -30.61 -40.00
N GLU A 333 -15.49 -29.92 -39.00
CA GLU A 333 -15.17 -28.51 -38.79
C GLU A 333 -13.78 -28.35 -38.15
N PRO A 334 -12.87 -27.55 -38.73
CA PRO A 334 -11.57 -27.27 -38.13
C PRO A 334 -11.77 -26.38 -36.90
N GLY A 335 -12.06 -26.99 -35.74
CA GLY A 335 -12.28 -26.26 -34.49
C GLY A 335 -12.90 -27.06 -33.34
N GLU A 336 -13.50 -28.23 -33.56
CA GLU A 336 -14.17 -29.01 -32.49
C GLU A 336 -13.21 -29.64 -31.46
N ASN A 337 -11.91 -29.70 -31.77
CA ASN A 337 -10.86 -30.04 -30.81
C ASN A 337 -10.13 -28.79 -30.30
N THR A 338 -10.83 -27.67 -30.12
CA THR A 338 -10.26 -26.53 -29.40
C THR A 338 -10.12 -26.93 -27.93
N VAL A 339 -8.87 -27.21 -27.55
CA VAL A 339 -8.50 -27.38 -26.13
C VAL A 339 -9.09 -26.20 -25.36
N PRO A 340 -9.79 -26.43 -24.23
CA PRO A 340 -10.32 -25.34 -23.43
C PRO A 340 -9.21 -24.32 -23.16
N ASP A 341 -9.51 -23.02 -23.33
CA ASP A 341 -8.56 -21.97 -22.99
C ASP A 341 -8.25 -22.05 -21.50
N VAL A 342 -7.05 -22.52 -21.15
CA VAL A 342 -6.63 -22.71 -19.76
C VAL A 342 -6.01 -21.40 -19.29
N ASP A 343 -6.71 -20.72 -18.40
CA ASP A 343 -6.16 -19.55 -17.74
C ASP A 343 -4.96 -19.94 -16.86
N PRO A 344 -3.75 -19.40 -17.13
CA PRO A 344 -2.54 -19.82 -16.42
C PRO A 344 -2.50 -19.38 -14.95
N GLU A 345 -3.33 -18.42 -14.54
CA GLU A 345 -3.38 -17.92 -13.16
C GLU A 345 -4.50 -18.54 -12.33
N ALA A 346 -5.47 -19.19 -12.99
CA ALA A 346 -6.58 -19.84 -12.32
C ALA A 346 -6.18 -21.19 -11.73
N MET A 347 -6.67 -21.46 -10.53
CA MET A 347 -6.48 -22.73 -9.82
C MET A 347 -7.85 -23.23 -9.39
N GLU A 348 -8.26 -24.42 -9.83
CA GLU A 348 -9.60 -24.97 -9.54
C GLU A 348 -10.75 -24.02 -9.97
N GLY A 349 -10.55 -23.23 -11.04
CA GLY A 349 -11.51 -22.23 -11.51
C GLY A 349 -11.57 -20.94 -10.67
N GLU A 350 -10.70 -20.82 -9.66
CA GLU A 350 -10.60 -19.65 -8.78
C GLU A 350 -9.35 -18.81 -9.13
N LYS A 351 -9.38 -17.51 -8.84
CA LYS A 351 -8.23 -16.60 -9.01
C LYS A 351 -8.05 -15.70 -7.82
N TYR A 352 -6.81 -15.44 -7.44
CA TYR A 352 -6.49 -14.50 -6.35
C TYR A 352 -6.69 -13.05 -6.79
N ASN A 353 -7.49 -12.29 -6.04
CA ASN A 353 -7.72 -10.87 -6.31
C ASN A 353 -6.61 -9.94 -5.78
N MET A 354 -5.49 -10.51 -5.33
CA MET A 354 -4.33 -9.86 -4.72
C MET A 354 -4.60 -9.18 -3.38
N CYS A 355 -5.80 -9.26 -2.81
CA CYS A 355 -6.08 -8.60 -1.54
C CYS A 355 -5.45 -9.36 -0.36
N HIS A 356 -4.87 -8.63 0.59
CA HIS A 356 -4.42 -9.17 1.86
C HIS A 356 -4.68 -8.17 2.98
N PHE A 357 -4.66 -8.63 4.24
CA PHE A 357 -4.65 -7.75 5.39
C PHE A 357 -3.27 -7.12 5.53
N TRP A 358 -3.21 -5.80 5.61
CA TRP A 358 -1.92 -5.12 5.71
C TRP A 358 -1.35 -5.31 7.12
N SER A 359 -0.42 -6.27 7.23
CA SER A 359 0.01 -6.84 8.51
C SER A 359 0.91 -5.92 9.34
N ASN A 360 1.20 -4.68 8.91
CA ASN A 360 1.91 -3.71 9.75
C ASN A 360 1.11 -3.36 11.02
N PHE A 361 -0.21 -3.52 10.97
CA PHE A 361 -1.10 -3.58 12.11
C PHE A 361 -1.77 -4.96 12.12
N GLU A 362 -1.61 -5.68 13.22
CA GLU A 362 -2.36 -6.90 13.47
C GLU A 362 -2.49 -7.15 14.97
N ILE A 363 -3.68 -7.55 15.39
CA ILE A 363 -3.95 -8.11 16.73
C ILE A 363 -4.42 -9.52 16.51
N ALA A 364 -3.72 -10.51 17.06
CA ALA A 364 -4.08 -11.88 16.80
C ALA A 364 -3.71 -12.84 17.93
N ARG A 365 -4.38 -13.99 17.92
CA ARG A 365 -4.05 -15.08 18.83
C ARG A 365 -2.84 -15.84 18.34
N LEU A 366 -1.85 -16.00 19.22
CA LEU A 366 -0.62 -16.72 18.92
C LEU A 366 -0.86 -18.23 18.73
N ASP A 367 -1.91 -18.80 19.35
CA ASP A 367 -2.24 -20.23 19.18
C ASP A 367 -2.73 -20.59 17.78
N TRP A 368 -3.30 -19.62 17.05
CA TRP A 368 -3.66 -19.82 15.64
C TRP A 368 -2.43 -20.03 14.76
N PHE A 369 -1.39 -19.22 14.94
CA PHE A 369 -0.11 -19.41 14.24
C PHE A 369 0.61 -20.69 14.66
N ARG A 370 0.42 -21.12 15.91
CA ARG A 370 0.96 -22.39 16.43
C ARG A 370 0.09 -23.61 16.08
N SER A 371 -1.03 -23.41 15.39
CA SER A 371 -1.90 -24.50 14.97
C SER A 371 -1.17 -25.39 13.96
N LYS A 372 -1.54 -26.67 13.94
CA LYS A 372 -0.97 -27.63 13.00
C LYS A 372 -1.21 -27.18 11.56
N GLU A 373 -2.40 -26.67 11.28
CA GLU A 373 -2.82 -26.23 9.95
C GLU A 373 -2.00 -25.05 9.44
N TYR A 374 -1.68 -24.08 10.30
CA TYR A 374 -0.84 -22.95 9.93
C TYR A 374 0.62 -23.36 9.79
N GLU A 375 1.14 -24.16 10.71
CA GLU A 375 2.51 -24.68 10.66
C GLU A 375 2.77 -25.50 9.38
N GLU A 376 1.89 -26.44 9.05
CA GLU A 376 2.02 -27.25 7.83
C GLU A 376 1.91 -26.40 6.56
N PHE A 377 1.07 -25.35 6.58
CA PHE A 377 0.98 -24.40 5.47
C PHE A 377 2.26 -23.57 5.33
N PHE A 378 2.76 -23.01 6.43
CA PHE A 378 4.01 -22.27 6.47
C PHE A 378 5.18 -23.15 6.00
N GLU A 379 5.29 -24.40 6.45
CA GLU A 379 6.36 -25.32 6.02
C GLU A 379 6.31 -25.61 4.51
N MET A 380 5.11 -25.77 3.95
CA MET A 380 4.95 -25.94 2.50
C MET A 380 5.37 -24.68 1.75
N MET A 381 4.98 -23.50 2.24
CA MET A 381 5.37 -22.21 1.67
C MET A 381 6.88 -21.97 1.80
N ASP A 382 7.50 -22.31 2.93
CA ASP A 382 8.95 -22.20 3.13
C ASP A 382 9.66 -23.08 2.10
N ARG A 383 9.32 -24.38 2.04
CA ARG A 383 9.91 -25.36 1.10
C ARG A 383 9.66 -25.06 -0.38
N SER A 384 8.68 -24.22 -0.71
CA SER A 384 8.44 -23.79 -2.09
C SER A 384 9.58 -22.92 -2.64
N GLY A 385 10.38 -22.29 -1.77
CA GLY A 385 11.39 -21.31 -2.16
C GLY A 385 10.85 -19.91 -2.45
N GLY A 386 9.54 -19.69 -2.31
CA GLY A 386 8.89 -18.39 -2.60
C GLY A 386 9.39 -17.23 -1.75
N PHE A 387 9.91 -17.47 -0.54
CA PHE A 387 10.54 -16.42 0.25
C PHE A 387 11.87 -15.92 -0.34
N TRP A 388 12.48 -16.64 -1.29
CA TRP A 388 13.82 -16.32 -1.83
C TRP A 388 13.81 -16.06 -3.34
N MET A 389 13.04 -16.86 -4.08
CA MET A 389 12.89 -16.74 -5.54
C MET A 389 11.79 -15.75 -5.93
N GLU A 390 10.90 -15.46 -5.00
CA GLU A 390 9.85 -14.43 -5.06
C GLU A 390 9.98 -13.55 -3.81
N ARG A 391 9.04 -12.63 -3.58
CA ARG A 391 9.00 -11.76 -2.40
C ARG A 391 7.74 -12.05 -1.59
N VAL A 392 7.53 -13.32 -1.28
CA VAL A 392 6.38 -13.81 -0.53
C VAL A 392 6.40 -13.30 0.91
N SER A 393 5.24 -12.83 1.35
CA SER A 393 4.88 -12.63 2.75
C SER A 393 3.49 -13.24 2.92
N ILE A 394 3.36 -14.17 3.87
CA ILE A 394 2.06 -14.74 4.27
C ILE A 394 1.57 -14.16 5.58
#